data_AF-A0A845CMP4-F1
#
_entry.id   AF-A0A845CMP4-F1
#
_cell.length_a   1.000
_cell.length_b   1.000
_cell.length_c   1.000
_cell.angle_alpha   90.00
_cell.angle_beta   90.00
_cell.angle_gamma   90.00
#
_symmetry.space_group_name_H-M   'P 1'
#
loop_
_entity.id
_entity.type
_entity.pdbx_description
1 polymer ?
#
loop_
_entity_poly.entity_id
_entity_poly.type
_entity_poly.pdbx_seq_one_letter_code
_entity_poly.pdbx_strand_id
1 'polypeptide(L)'
;MKIRNVVLAIFLSMILSACSGSSNRSATGEPGIDPLSGLYKVVAQTNTVKSSDFYFNGDLYPLESCGRTKCTGRGNLFISPTIPVGILVDFGFETEAEIGGVEIVRTDEDDDWRLLGGWMNHSAFFVHKFVLRNGTLVVSQSSGRRYSNAFADLPVEGSASYEGAMVGTHIMTADRYTGQSSMTANFGETPTIDIHFTDIVNVSTGDTRADISYAGASVSDRKGIWLLVGAANYVNGEFMGPDNEEVVGVFQNVDLIGAFGAKRTE
;
A
#
# COMPACT_ATOMS: atom_id res chain seq x y z
N MET A 1 19.74 -56.79 32.79
CA MET A 1 20.49 -56.16 31.68
C MET A 1 20.11 -54.69 31.66
N LYS A 2 21.06 -53.79 32.00
CA LYS A 2 20.92 -52.33 32.17
C LYS A 2 21.68 -51.62 31.04
N ILE A 3 21.05 -50.65 30.38
CA ILE A 3 21.61 -49.46 29.69
C ILE A 3 20.39 -48.50 29.63
N ARG A 4 20.20 -47.35 30.30
CA ARG A 4 20.98 -46.19 30.78
C ARG A 4 21.55 -45.28 29.67
N ASN A 5 21.16 -43.99 29.76
CA ASN A 5 21.60 -42.79 29.02
C ASN A 5 20.77 -42.55 27.74
N VAL A 6 20.12 -41.40 27.54
CA VAL A 6 20.72 -40.07 27.33
C VAL A 6 19.78 -38.93 27.79
N VAL A 7 20.30 -38.15 28.75
CA VAL A 7 20.26 -36.67 28.91
C VAL A 7 18.90 -35.94 29.02
N LEU A 8 18.55 -35.70 30.29
CA LEU A 8 17.82 -34.53 30.81
C LEU A 8 18.87 -33.46 31.21
N ALA A 9 18.46 -32.17 31.28
CA ALA A 9 19.10 -31.01 31.95
C ALA A 9 19.84 -30.01 31.01
N ILE A 10 19.77 -28.66 31.02
CA ILE A 10 19.13 -27.51 31.73
C ILE A 10 19.33 -26.33 30.69
N PHE A 11 18.45 -25.33 30.48
CA PHE A 11 18.56 -24.01 31.12
C PHE A 11 17.45 -23.04 30.66
N LEU A 12 16.66 -22.67 31.66
CA LEU A 12 15.88 -21.45 31.79
C LEU A 12 16.85 -20.30 32.12
N SER A 13 17.01 -19.30 31.25
CA SER A 13 17.42 -17.92 31.62
C SER A 13 17.48 -17.00 30.40
N MET A 14 16.40 -16.27 30.13
CA MET A 14 16.46 -15.00 29.38
C MET A 14 16.28 -13.86 30.38
N ILE A 15 17.38 -13.37 30.95
CA ILE A 15 17.46 -12.04 31.57
C ILE A 15 18.86 -11.46 31.29
N LEU A 16 18.87 -10.32 30.59
CA LEU A 16 19.88 -9.25 30.55
C LEU A 16 21.37 -9.61 30.37
N SER A 17 21.94 -9.21 29.23
CA SER A 17 23.22 -8.50 29.24
C SER A 17 23.34 -7.59 28.02
N ALA A 18 23.35 -6.29 28.30
CA ALA A 18 23.91 -5.26 27.45
C ALA A 18 25.46 -5.35 27.48
N CYS A 19 26.07 -4.67 26.50
CA CYS A 19 27.48 -4.27 26.40
C CYS A 19 28.47 -5.28 25.78
N SER A 20 28.81 -5.04 24.52
CA SER A 20 30.17 -4.67 24.03
C SER A 20 30.55 -5.39 22.74
N GLY A 21 30.84 -4.59 21.71
CA GLY A 21 31.26 -5.07 20.40
C GLY A 21 31.37 -3.93 19.38
N SER A 22 32.02 -2.84 19.78
CA SER A 22 32.42 -1.75 18.89
C SER A 22 33.38 -2.30 17.82
N SER A 23 32.96 -2.28 16.55
CA SER A 23 33.88 -2.32 15.42
C SER A 23 33.85 -0.94 14.75
N ASN A 24 34.95 -0.21 14.92
CA ASN A 24 35.20 1.06 14.27
C ASN A 24 35.34 0.84 12.75
N ARG A 25 34.26 1.05 11.99
CA ARG A 25 34.37 1.48 10.58
C ARG A 25 34.28 2.99 10.55
N SER A 26 35.45 3.64 10.43
CA SER A 26 35.53 5.02 9.98
C SER A 26 35.13 5.06 8.50
N ALA A 27 33.91 5.51 8.23
CA ALA A 27 33.49 5.94 6.91
C ALA A 27 33.55 7.47 6.90
N THR A 28 34.64 8.02 6.35
CA THR A 28 34.76 9.43 5.97
C THR A 28 34.04 9.67 4.64
N GLY A 29 32.76 9.30 4.58
CA GLY A 29 31.85 9.72 3.53
C GLY A 29 31.07 10.92 4.02
N GLU A 30 30.82 11.89 3.15
CA GLU A 30 29.84 12.95 3.39
C GLU A 30 28.55 12.35 3.98
N PRO A 31 27.85 13.05 4.88
CA PRO A 31 26.59 12.55 5.41
C PRO A 31 25.64 12.35 4.24
N GLY A 32 25.50 11.10 3.80
CA GLY A 32 24.50 10.72 2.82
C GLY A 32 23.16 11.18 3.37
N ILE A 33 22.41 11.89 2.54
CA ILE A 33 21.01 12.18 2.82
C ILE A 33 20.37 10.82 3.06
N ASP A 34 19.96 10.54 4.29
CA ASP A 34 19.22 9.34 4.61
C ASP A 34 17.88 9.47 3.87
N PRO A 35 17.62 8.68 2.80
CA PRO A 35 16.36 8.75 2.08
C PRO A 35 15.18 8.39 3.00
N LEU A 36 15.46 7.75 4.15
CA LEU A 36 14.50 7.40 5.18
C LEU A 36 14.26 8.52 6.21
N SER A 37 15.06 9.60 6.23
CA SER A 37 14.86 10.71 7.17
C SER A 37 13.53 11.44 6.99
N GLY A 38 12.96 11.41 5.77
CA GLY A 38 11.59 11.84 5.48
C GLY A 38 10.53 10.76 5.72
N LEU A 39 10.89 9.47 5.70
CA LEU A 39 9.97 8.35 5.92
C LEU A 39 9.45 8.29 7.36
N TYR A 40 10.24 8.74 8.35
CA TYR A 40 9.77 8.92 9.74
C TYR A 40 8.63 9.94 9.89
N LYS A 41 8.31 10.75 8.86
CA LYS A 41 7.19 11.70 8.88
C LYS A 41 5.86 11.08 8.43
N VAL A 42 5.87 10.02 7.62
CA VAL A 42 4.66 9.29 7.20
C VAL A 42 4.43 8.07 8.10
N VAL A 43 5.50 7.46 8.61
CA VAL A 43 5.42 6.40 9.61
C VAL A 43 5.05 7.02 10.98
N ALA A 44 3.82 6.78 11.43
CA ALA A 44 3.37 6.89 12.84
C ALA A 44 2.72 8.19 13.33
N GLN A 45 1.72 8.72 12.62
CA GLN A 45 0.59 9.38 13.32
C GLN A 45 -0.78 8.72 13.09
N THR A 46 -1.01 8.06 11.94
CA THR A 46 -2.28 7.37 11.68
C THR A 46 -2.20 5.89 12.01
N ASN A 47 -2.15 5.57 13.31
CA ASN A 47 -2.41 4.22 13.84
C ASN A 47 -3.90 3.83 13.75
N THR A 48 -4.59 4.25 12.69
CA THR A 48 -6.01 3.98 12.44
C THR A 48 -6.13 3.53 11.01
N VAL A 49 -5.93 2.24 10.82
CA VAL A 49 -6.36 1.55 9.61
C VAL A 49 -7.88 1.59 9.60
N LYS A 50 -8.48 2.29 8.64
CA LYS A 50 -9.92 2.34 8.45
C LYS A 50 -10.33 1.12 7.60
N SER A 51 -11.53 0.60 7.81
CA SER A 51 -12.06 -0.49 6.97
C SER A 51 -12.18 -0.09 5.49
N SER A 52 -12.29 1.22 5.19
CA SER A 52 -12.25 1.80 3.84
C SER A 52 -10.90 1.63 3.14
N ASP A 53 -9.84 1.30 3.88
CA ASP A 53 -8.47 1.22 3.36
C ASP A 53 -8.18 -0.18 2.77
N PHE A 54 -9.17 -1.08 2.81
CA PHE A 54 -9.06 -2.43 2.30
C PHE A 54 -10.10 -2.73 1.24
N TYR A 55 -9.62 -3.31 0.14
CA TYR A 55 -10.45 -4.02 -0.82
C TYR A 55 -9.93 -5.46 -0.95
N PHE A 56 -10.83 -6.45 -0.86
CA PHE A 56 -10.53 -7.88 -1.02
C PHE A 56 -11.36 -8.42 -2.20
N ASN A 57 -10.76 -9.23 -3.07
CA ASN A 57 -11.52 -9.92 -4.12
C ASN A 57 -12.21 -11.18 -3.58
N GLY A 58 -13.47 -11.39 -3.95
CA GLY A 58 -14.33 -12.52 -3.55
C GLY A 58 -15.54 -12.07 -2.74
N ASP A 59 -16.68 -12.74 -2.92
CA ASP A 59 -17.97 -12.42 -2.28
C ASP A 59 -17.83 -12.15 -0.77
N LEU A 60 -17.94 -10.86 -0.42
CA LEU A 60 -18.58 -10.26 0.74
C LEU A 60 -18.72 -11.15 1.98
N TYR A 61 -17.64 -11.25 2.76
CA TYR A 61 -17.82 -11.09 4.20
C TYR A 61 -17.58 -9.62 4.51
N PRO A 62 -18.63 -8.78 4.71
CA PRO A 62 -18.39 -7.43 5.19
C PRO A 62 -17.56 -7.54 6.46
N LEU A 63 -16.43 -6.82 6.48
CA LEU A 63 -15.66 -6.68 7.71
C LEU A 63 -16.58 -6.00 8.71
N GLU A 64 -16.96 -6.71 9.76
CA GLU A 64 -17.84 -6.22 10.82
C GLU A 64 -17.10 -5.21 11.71
N SER A 65 -15.79 -5.39 11.87
CA SER A 65 -14.94 -4.41 12.54
C SER A 65 -13.49 -4.50 12.05
N CYS A 66 -12.80 -3.37 12.00
CA CYS A 66 -11.34 -3.34 11.85
C CYS A 66 -10.76 -2.58 13.04
N GLY A 67 -9.93 -3.26 13.82
CA GLY A 67 -9.05 -2.66 14.81
C GLY A 67 -7.66 -2.42 14.22
N ARG A 68 -6.76 -1.85 15.05
CA ARG A 68 -5.39 -1.51 14.66
C ARG A 68 -4.58 -2.65 14.05
N THR A 69 -4.87 -3.89 14.47
CA THR A 69 -4.09 -5.06 14.04
C THR A 69 -4.90 -6.20 13.44
N LYS A 70 -6.23 -6.05 13.35
CA LYS A 70 -7.14 -7.16 13.07
C LYS A 70 -8.40 -6.63 12.42
N CYS A 71 -8.93 -7.35 11.44
CA CYS A 71 -10.30 -7.15 11.00
C CYS A 71 -11.12 -8.41 11.30
N THR A 72 -12.36 -8.27 11.74
CA THR A 72 -13.27 -9.38 11.99
C THR A 72 -14.36 -9.36 10.94
N GLY A 73 -14.58 -10.48 10.26
CA GLY A 73 -15.75 -10.70 9.39
C GLY A 73 -16.65 -11.79 9.99
N ARG A 74 -17.89 -11.91 9.52
CA ARG A 74 -18.84 -12.94 10.00
C ARG A 74 -18.24 -14.34 9.94
N GLY A 75 -17.96 -14.91 11.11
CA GLY A 75 -17.55 -16.31 11.26
C GLY A 75 -16.08 -16.61 10.96
N ASN A 76 -15.27 -15.63 10.52
CA ASN A 76 -13.85 -15.83 10.25
C ASN A 76 -13.01 -14.68 10.82
N LEU A 77 -11.96 -15.02 11.58
CA LEU A 77 -10.97 -14.06 12.04
C LEU A 77 -10.02 -13.75 10.88
N PHE A 78 -10.17 -12.56 10.28
CA PHE A 78 -9.19 -12.05 9.34
C PHE A 78 -8.09 -11.34 10.12
N ILE A 79 -7.00 -12.04 10.39
CA ILE A 79 -5.77 -11.35 10.78
C ILE A 79 -5.28 -10.64 9.52
N SER A 80 -5.80 -9.44 9.27
CA SER A 80 -5.17 -8.53 8.32
C SER A 80 -3.72 -8.42 8.78
N PRO A 81 -2.74 -8.69 7.91
CA PRO A 81 -1.38 -8.32 8.19
C PRO A 81 -1.39 -6.78 8.08
N THR A 82 -1.86 -6.13 9.14
CA THR A 82 -1.33 -4.85 9.56
C THR A 82 0.09 -5.15 10.00
N ILE A 83 0.94 -5.45 9.02
CA ILE A 83 2.36 -5.26 9.19
C ILE A 83 2.42 -3.78 9.58
N PRO A 84 2.76 -3.44 10.83
CA PRO A 84 3.02 -2.05 11.16
C PRO A 84 3.95 -1.55 10.08
N VAL A 85 3.71 -0.37 9.50
CA VAL A 85 4.56 0.13 8.41
C VAL A 85 6.05 0.05 8.82
N GLY A 86 6.35 0.19 10.12
CA GLY A 86 7.68 -0.06 10.67
C GLY A 86 8.30 -1.43 10.38
N ILE A 87 7.53 -2.53 10.39
CA ILE A 87 8.03 -3.87 10.02
C ILE A 87 8.32 -3.95 8.51
N LEU A 88 7.57 -3.24 7.66
CA LEU A 88 7.89 -3.21 6.21
C LEU A 88 9.21 -2.49 5.94
N VAL A 89 9.54 -1.47 6.72
CA VAL A 89 10.80 -0.71 6.60
C VAL A 89 12.00 -1.55 7.03
N ASP A 90 11.84 -2.46 7.99
CA ASP A 90 12.94 -3.31 8.47
C ASP A 90 13.42 -4.33 7.43
N PHE A 91 12.59 -4.70 6.45
CA PHE A 91 12.98 -5.63 5.38
C PHE A 91 13.80 -4.97 4.25
N GLY A 92 13.86 -3.63 4.22
CA GLY A 92 14.43 -2.88 3.12
C GLY A 92 13.50 -2.87 1.90
N PHE A 93 13.59 -1.78 1.13
CA PHE A 93 12.89 -1.64 -0.14
C PHE A 93 13.91 -1.55 -1.26
N GLU A 94 13.63 -2.22 -2.37
CA GLU A 94 14.37 -2.05 -3.62
C GLU A 94 13.57 -1.18 -4.57
N THR A 95 14.24 -0.19 -5.19
CA THR A 95 13.66 0.61 -6.26
C THR A 95 13.47 -0.27 -7.50
N GLU A 96 12.24 -0.36 -7.98
CA GLU A 96 11.87 -1.11 -9.19
C GLU A 96 11.83 -0.20 -10.42
N ALA A 97 11.26 1.01 -10.29
CA ALA A 97 11.09 1.95 -11.40
C ALA A 97 10.83 3.39 -10.89
N GLU A 98 10.87 4.37 -11.79
CA GLU A 98 10.33 5.72 -11.55
C GLU A 98 9.28 6.03 -12.61
N ILE A 99 8.05 6.37 -12.17
CA ILE A 99 6.88 6.57 -13.04
C ILE A 99 6.18 7.85 -12.58
N GLY A 100 6.03 8.84 -13.46
CA GLY A 100 5.35 10.10 -13.14
C GLY A 100 5.95 10.84 -11.93
N GLY A 101 7.27 10.75 -11.72
CA GLY A 101 7.94 11.33 -10.55
C GLY A 101 7.61 10.63 -9.21
N VAL A 102 7.12 9.40 -9.28
CA VAL A 102 6.93 8.48 -8.15
C VAL A 102 7.93 7.34 -8.25
N GLU A 103 8.71 7.16 -7.19
CA GLU A 103 9.58 6.01 -7.04
C GLU A 103 8.74 4.78 -6.70
N ILE A 104 8.76 3.78 -7.59
CA ILE A 104 8.12 2.49 -7.38
C ILE A 104 9.11 1.57 -6.67
N VAL A 105 8.68 1.04 -5.54
CA VAL A 105 9.46 0.17 -4.67
C VAL A 105 8.81 -1.20 -4.53
N ARG A 106 9.64 -2.20 -4.24
CA ARG A 106 9.20 -3.55 -3.92
C ARG A 106 9.94 -4.13 -2.72
N THR A 107 9.36 -5.20 -2.17
CA THR A 107 10.04 -6.09 -1.21
C THR A 107 9.94 -7.53 -1.69
N ASP A 108 11.07 -8.21 -1.72
CA ASP A 108 11.17 -9.62 -2.11
C ASP A 108 11.52 -10.50 -0.89
N GLU A 109 10.87 -11.64 -0.76
CA GLU A 109 11.22 -12.70 0.19
C GLU A 109 11.34 -14.01 -0.60
N ASP A 110 12.54 -14.58 -0.70
CA ASP A 110 12.82 -15.81 -1.46
C ASP A 110 12.33 -15.76 -2.93
N ASP A 111 12.61 -14.66 -3.64
CA ASP A 111 12.12 -14.37 -5.01
C ASP A 111 10.58 -14.25 -5.15
N ASP A 112 9.83 -14.22 -4.04
CA ASP A 112 8.40 -13.92 -4.02
C ASP A 112 8.18 -12.47 -3.56
N TRP A 113 7.64 -11.65 -4.46
CA TRP A 113 7.29 -10.28 -4.10
C TRP A 113 6.16 -10.28 -3.07
N ARG A 114 6.28 -9.44 -2.06
CA ARG A 114 5.23 -9.22 -1.05
C ARG A 114 4.49 -7.92 -1.30
N LEU A 115 5.22 -6.89 -1.68
CA LEU A 115 4.70 -5.55 -1.75
C LEU A 115 5.27 -4.83 -2.96
N LEU A 116 4.41 -4.08 -3.66
CA LEU A 116 4.75 -3.22 -4.79
C LEU A 116 4.00 -1.90 -4.62
N GLY A 117 4.65 -0.75 -4.74
CA GLY A 117 3.97 0.53 -4.57
C GLY A 117 4.89 1.71 -4.66
N GLY A 118 4.44 2.88 -4.20
CA GLY A 118 5.23 4.11 -4.29
C GLY A 118 5.06 5.01 -3.07
N TRP A 119 6.11 5.77 -2.80
CA TRP A 119 6.15 6.80 -1.77
C TRP A 119 5.99 8.19 -2.38
N MET A 120 5.29 9.05 -1.66
CA MET A 120 5.12 10.46 -1.98
C MET A 120 5.39 11.31 -0.71
N ASN A 121 5.29 12.63 -0.79
CA ASN A 121 5.62 13.53 0.32
C ASN A 121 4.61 13.40 1.47
N HIS A 122 3.32 13.20 1.16
CA HIS A 122 2.24 13.16 2.15
C HIS A 122 1.54 11.81 2.22
N SER A 123 1.83 10.91 1.30
CA SER A 123 1.10 9.65 1.18
C SER A 123 1.96 8.54 0.58
N ALA A 124 1.42 7.33 0.64
CA ALA A 124 2.01 6.16 0.01
C ALA A 124 0.92 5.19 -0.43
N PHE A 125 1.19 4.40 -1.46
CA PHE A 125 0.23 3.45 -2.01
C PHE A 125 0.93 2.15 -2.33
N PHE A 126 0.25 1.02 -2.08
CA PHE A 126 0.85 -0.30 -2.26
C PHE A 126 -0.19 -1.34 -2.65
N VAL A 127 0.26 -2.34 -3.38
CA VAL A 127 -0.40 -3.62 -3.52
C VAL A 127 0.40 -4.63 -2.70
N HIS A 128 -0.31 -5.38 -1.86
CA HIS A 128 0.26 -6.40 -1.01
C HIS A 128 -0.34 -7.76 -1.37
N LYS A 129 0.53 -8.73 -1.66
CA LYS A 129 0.21 -10.14 -1.80
C LYS A 129 0.46 -10.87 -0.48
N PHE A 130 -0.54 -11.57 0.03
CA PHE A 130 -0.42 -12.37 1.25
C PHE A 130 -1.04 -13.75 1.06
N VAL A 131 -0.52 -14.73 1.79
CA VAL A 131 -0.98 -16.12 1.75
C VAL A 131 -1.71 -16.44 3.04
N LEU A 132 -3.01 -16.74 2.94
CA LEU A 132 -3.81 -17.24 4.05
C LEU A 132 -3.68 -18.76 4.12
N ARG A 133 -3.37 -19.28 5.32
CA ARG A 133 -3.28 -20.72 5.58
C ARG A 133 -4.30 -21.11 6.65
N ASN A 134 -5.16 -22.08 6.34
CA ASN A 134 -6.10 -22.69 7.29
C ASN A 134 -6.06 -24.21 7.17
N GLY A 135 -5.27 -24.87 8.03
CA GLY A 135 -4.99 -26.30 7.91
C GLY A 135 -4.24 -26.60 6.61
N THR A 136 -4.87 -27.39 5.72
CA THR A 136 -4.33 -27.71 4.38
C THR A 136 -4.72 -26.69 3.30
N LEU A 137 -5.67 -25.80 3.59
CA LEU A 137 -6.10 -24.78 2.65
C LEU A 137 -5.06 -23.65 2.60
N VAL A 138 -4.56 -23.36 1.40
CA VAL A 138 -3.65 -22.24 1.11
C VAL A 138 -4.33 -21.37 0.06
N VAL A 139 -4.56 -20.10 0.40
CA VAL A 139 -5.18 -19.12 -0.50
C VAL A 139 -4.23 -17.94 -0.64
N SER A 140 -3.81 -17.66 -1.88
CA SER A 140 -3.13 -16.41 -2.21
C SER A 140 -4.18 -15.32 -2.39
N GLN A 141 -3.97 -14.19 -1.74
CA GLN A 141 -4.81 -13.00 -1.86
C GLN A 141 -3.97 -11.76 -2.10
N SER A 142 -4.63 -10.76 -2.66
CA SER A 142 -4.05 -9.45 -2.95
C SER A 142 -4.93 -8.36 -2.36
N SER A 143 -4.31 -7.28 -1.88
CA SER A 143 -4.99 -6.09 -1.39
C SER A 143 -4.29 -4.83 -1.88
N GLY A 144 -5.05 -3.87 -2.40
CA GLY A 144 -4.59 -2.49 -2.55
C GLY A 144 -4.65 -1.78 -1.20
N ARG A 145 -3.68 -0.90 -0.94
CA ARG A 145 -3.56 -0.10 0.28
C ARG A 145 -3.13 1.31 -0.06
N ARG A 146 -3.63 2.26 0.73
CA ARG A 146 -3.18 3.65 0.74
C ARG A 146 -2.89 4.07 2.18
N TYR A 147 -1.91 4.93 2.35
CA TYR A 147 -1.50 5.50 3.63
C TYR A 147 -1.55 7.02 3.54
N SER A 148 -2.20 7.64 4.52
CA SER A 148 -2.45 9.08 4.57
C SER A 148 -2.14 9.64 5.97
N ASN A 149 -1.57 10.86 6.03
CA ASN A 149 -1.24 11.55 7.28
C ASN A 149 -1.94 12.91 7.47
N ALA A 150 -2.49 13.53 6.42
CA ALA A 150 -3.10 14.86 6.49
C ALA A 150 -4.24 15.02 5.47
N PHE A 151 -5.33 15.65 5.91
CA PHE A 151 -6.44 16.06 5.06
C PHE A 151 -6.51 17.58 5.04
N ALA A 152 -6.76 18.13 3.86
CA ALA A 152 -7.16 19.52 3.68
C ALA A 152 -8.61 19.55 3.19
N ASP A 153 -9.31 20.64 3.51
CA ASP A 153 -10.60 20.89 2.86
C ASP A 153 -10.38 21.13 1.36
N LEU A 154 -11.31 20.66 0.54
CA LEU A 154 -11.24 20.93 -0.90
C LEU A 154 -11.45 22.42 -1.19
N PRO A 155 -10.80 22.95 -2.25
CA PRO A 155 -11.13 24.26 -2.78
C PRO A 155 -12.62 24.36 -3.11
N VAL A 156 -13.19 25.56 -2.97
CA VAL A 156 -14.62 25.80 -3.25
C VAL A 156 -14.92 25.73 -4.74
N GLU A 157 -13.96 26.14 -5.56
CA GLU A 157 -14.05 26.28 -7.01
C GLU A 157 -12.68 26.03 -7.66
N GLY A 158 -12.66 25.87 -8.99
CA GLY A 158 -11.45 25.67 -9.80
C GLY A 158 -11.26 24.24 -10.26
N SER A 159 -10.09 23.94 -10.79
CA SER A 159 -9.68 22.58 -11.17
C SER A 159 -8.22 22.37 -10.83
N ALA A 160 -7.81 21.11 -10.72
CA ALA A 160 -6.42 20.71 -10.54
C ALA A 160 -6.14 19.43 -11.32
N SER A 161 -4.92 19.33 -11.84
CA SER A 161 -4.43 18.16 -12.56
C SER A 161 -3.38 17.44 -11.72
N TYR A 162 -3.35 16.12 -11.80
CA TYR A 162 -2.41 15.27 -11.07
C TYR A 162 -1.80 14.23 -11.99
N GLU A 163 -0.50 13.97 -11.82
CA GLU A 163 0.23 12.93 -12.53
C GLU A 163 1.04 12.07 -11.55
N GLY A 164 1.16 10.78 -11.85
CA GLY A 164 1.93 9.85 -11.05
C GLY A 164 1.85 8.44 -11.59
N ALA A 165 1.68 7.47 -10.70
CA ALA A 165 1.79 6.07 -11.04
C ALA A 165 0.67 5.22 -10.46
N MET A 166 0.43 4.10 -11.12
CA MET A 166 -0.40 3.02 -10.62
C MET A 166 0.42 1.74 -10.52
N VAL A 167 0.07 0.92 -9.54
CA VAL A 167 0.55 -0.45 -9.38
C VAL A 167 -0.65 -1.36 -9.26
N GLY A 168 -0.54 -2.57 -9.78
CA GLY A 168 -1.62 -3.54 -9.80
C GLY A 168 -1.11 -4.96 -9.67
N THR A 169 -2.02 -5.85 -9.29
CA THR A 169 -1.79 -7.29 -9.39
C THR A 169 -3.01 -7.99 -9.96
N HIS A 170 -2.77 -8.91 -10.89
CA HIS A 170 -3.83 -9.75 -11.42
C HIS A 170 -4.26 -10.73 -10.33
N ILE A 171 -5.56 -10.79 -10.07
CA ILE A 171 -6.08 -11.43 -8.87
C ILE A 171 -5.85 -12.95 -8.89
N MET A 172 -5.94 -13.58 -10.07
CA MET A 172 -5.72 -15.04 -10.18
C MET A 172 -4.26 -15.45 -10.32
N THR A 173 -3.47 -14.77 -11.16
CA THR A 173 -2.09 -15.15 -11.46
C THR A 173 -1.07 -14.52 -10.53
N ALA A 174 -1.46 -13.48 -9.78
CA ALA A 174 -0.57 -12.62 -9.01
C ALA A 174 0.51 -11.92 -9.85
N ASP A 175 0.29 -11.81 -11.17
CA ASP A 175 1.14 -11.00 -12.04
C ASP A 175 1.13 -9.54 -11.61
N ARG A 176 2.28 -8.88 -11.66
CA ARG A 176 2.45 -7.49 -11.25
C ARG A 176 2.29 -6.57 -12.45
N TYR A 177 1.65 -5.44 -12.25
CA TYR A 177 1.48 -4.41 -13.26
C TYR A 177 1.88 -3.04 -12.72
N THR A 178 2.42 -2.22 -13.60
CA THR A 178 2.71 -0.80 -13.36
C THR A 178 2.18 0.01 -14.52
N GLY A 179 1.85 1.28 -14.30
CA GLY A 179 1.40 2.19 -15.34
C GLY A 179 1.41 3.63 -14.86
N GLN A 180 1.15 4.56 -15.77
CA GLN A 180 0.96 5.96 -15.43
C GLN A 180 -0.41 6.16 -14.78
N SER A 181 -0.52 7.17 -13.92
CA SER A 181 -1.82 7.68 -13.49
C SER A 181 -1.94 9.16 -13.80
N SER A 182 -3.06 9.57 -14.40
CA SER A 182 -3.41 10.96 -14.62
C SER A 182 -4.83 11.22 -14.13
N MET A 183 -5.02 12.37 -13.49
CA MET A 183 -6.30 12.72 -12.89
C MET A 183 -6.62 14.19 -13.09
N THR A 184 -7.90 14.48 -13.23
CA THR A 184 -8.42 15.85 -13.28
C THR A 184 -9.52 16.00 -12.26
N ALA A 185 -9.31 16.88 -11.29
CA ALA A 185 -10.30 17.24 -10.29
C ALA A 185 -10.97 18.55 -10.68
N ASN A 186 -12.30 18.56 -10.64
CA ASN A 186 -13.10 19.77 -10.79
C ASN A 186 -13.75 20.11 -9.45
N PHE A 187 -13.39 21.27 -8.91
CA PHE A 187 -13.90 21.79 -7.66
C PHE A 187 -15.10 22.70 -7.93
N GLY A 188 -16.16 22.55 -7.13
CA GLY A 188 -17.41 23.28 -7.32
C GLY A 188 -18.46 22.85 -6.31
N GLU A 189 -19.73 23.12 -6.60
CA GLU A 189 -20.85 22.66 -5.77
C GLU A 189 -20.91 21.14 -5.68
N THR A 190 -20.64 20.47 -6.80
CA THR A 190 -20.55 19.00 -6.90
C THR A 190 -19.15 18.63 -7.39
N PRO A 191 -18.18 18.46 -6.48
CA PRO A 191 -16.81 18.15 -6.87
C PRO A 191 -16.72 16.75 -7.48
N THR A 192 -15.95 16.64 -8.57
CA THR A 192 -15.72 15.39 -9.29
C THR A 192 -14.25 15.17 -9.58
N ILE A 193 -13.87 13.91 -9.79
CA ILE A 193 -12.54 13.54 -10.28
C ILE A 193 -12.66 12.52 -11.41
N ASP A 194 -11.91 12.76 -12.47
CA ASP A 194 -11.65 11.83 -13.57
C ASP A 194 -10.29 11.18 -13.34
N ILE A 195 -10.17 9.88 -13.58
CA ILE A 195 -8.98 9.08 -13.32
C ILE A 195 -8.68 8.22 -14.55
N HIS A 196 -7.45 8.28 -15.03
CA HIS A 196 -6.96 7.48 -16.14
C HIS A 196 -5.68 6.75 -15.74
N PHE A 197 -5.62 5.47 -16.07
CA PHE A 197 -4.42 4.64 -15.96
C PHE A 197 -4.01 4.21 -17.36
N THR A 198 -2.81 4.61 -17.77
CA THR A 198 -2.27 4.37 -19.12
C THR A 198 -0.93 3.66 -19.06
N ASP A 199 -0.48 3.16 -20.20
CA ASP A 199 0.82 2.48 -20.34
C ASP A 199 0.99 1.35 -19.33
N ILE A 200 -0.10 0.59 -19.11
CA ILE A 200 -0.14 -0.48 -18.13
C ILE A 200 0.66 -1.66 -18.67
N VAL A 201 1.72 -2.05 -17.98
CA VAL A 201 2.63 -3.13 -18.39
C VAL A 201 2.81 -4.16 -17.30
N ASN A 202 2.90 -5.43 -17.69
CA ASN A 202 3.31 -6.51 -16.80
C ASN A 202 4.80 -6.33 -16.46
N VAL A 203 5.12 -6.26 -15.17
CA VAL A 203 6.50 -6.00 -14.71
C VAL A 203 7.47 -7.10 -15.11
N SER A 204 7.01 -8.35 -15.14
CA SER A 204 7.87 -9.51 -15.42
C SER A 204 8.02 -9.79 -16.91
N THR A 205 6.97 -9.59 -17.71
CA THR A 205 6.98 -9.94 -19.14
C THR A 205 7.12 -8.73 -20.08
N GLY A 206 6.81 -7.52 -19.60
CA GLY A 206 6.71 -6.32 -20.42
C GLY A 206 5.43 -6.25 -21.27
N ASP A 207 4.52 -7.21 -21.14
CA ASP A 207 3.28 -7.23 -21.93
C ASP A 207 2.37 -6.06 -21.55
N THR A 208 1.87 -5.36 -22.56
CA THR A 208 0.94 -4.23 -22.39
C THR A 208 -0.48 -4.71 -22.12
N ARG A 209 -1.20 -3.97 -21.28
CA ARG A 209 -2.63 -4.14 -20.99
C ARG A 209 -3.40 -2.91 -21.48
N ALA A 210 -4.70 -3.08 -21.73
CA ALA A 210 -5.59 -1.97 -22.06
C ALA A 210 -5.68 -0.95 -20.92
N ASP A 211 -5.74 0.32 -21.29
CA ASP A 211 -5.93 1.45 -20.37
C ASP A 211 -7.24 1.32 -19.58
N ILE A 212 -7.23 1.90 -18.39
CA ILE A 212 -8.36 1.91 -17.47
C ILE A 212 -8.78 3.36 -17.21
N SER A 213 -10.07 3.64 -17.17
CA SER A 213 -10.56 4.99 -16.89
C SER A 213 -11.82 4.97 -16.02
N TYR A 214 -11.91 5.94 -15.13
CA TYR A 214 -13.06 6.21 -14.28
C TYR A 214 -13.42 7.69 -14.45
N ALA A 215 -14.63 7.96 -14.92
CA ALA A 215 -15.09 9.32 -15.14
C ALA A 215 -16.13 9.74 -14.10
N GLY A 216 -16.06 11.00 -13.68
CA GLY A 216 -17.06 11.66 -12.84
C GLY A 216 -17.22 11.05 -11.46
N ALA A 217 -16.15 10.57 -10.83
CA ALA A 217 -16.24 10.07 -9.46
C ALA A 217 -16.56 11.23 -8.51
N SER A 218 -17.74 11.17 -7.87
CA SER A 218 -18.18 12.21 -6.95
C SER A 218 -17.34 12.23 -5.68
N VAL A 219 -16.87 13.41 -5.29
CA VAL A 219 -16.11 13.60 -4.06
C VAL A 219 -17.07 13.97 -2.93
N SER A 220 -17.11 13.13 -1.89
CA SER A 220 -18.04 13.29 -0.76
C SER A 220 -17.59 14.39 0.20
N ASP A 221 -18.57 15.14 0.70
CA ASP A 221 -18.49 16.02 1.88
C ASP A 221 -17.37 17.06 1.90
N ARG A 222 -16.76 17.39 0.74
CA ARG A 222 -15.60 18.30 0.61
C ARG A 222 -14.39 17.93 1.49
N LYS A 223 -14.39 16.74 2.07
CA LYS A 223 -13.27 16.18 2.85
C LYS A 223 -12.21 15.52 1.97
N GLY A 224 -12.36 15.67 0.66
CA GLY A 224 -11.44 15.10 -0.31
C GLY A 224 -11.53 13.59 -0.43
N ILE A 225 -12.56 12.91 0.06
CA ILE A 225 -12.73 11.45 -0.08
C ILE A 225 -13.74 11.16 -1.19
N TRP A 226 -13.41 10.26 -2.12
CA TRP A 226 -14.35 9.80 -3.14
C TRP A 226 -14.43 8.28 -3.22
N LEU A 227 -15.56 7.82 -3.74
CA LEU A 227 -15.84 6.42 -3.97
C LEU A 227 -16.73 6.28 -5.20
N LEU A 228 -16.30 5.48 -6.17
CA LEU A 228 -17.11 5.04 -7.30
C LEU A 228 -17.17 3.52 -7.28
N VAL A 229 -18.39 2.98 -7.25
CA VAL A 229 -18.66 1.54 -7.23
C VAL A 229 -19.57 1.17 -8.40
N GLY A 230 -19.10 0.24 -9.23
CA GLY A 230 -19.86 -0.47 -10.26
C GLY A 230 -19.73 -1.99 -10.07
N ALA A 231 -20.44 -2.77 -10.90
CA ALA A 231 -20.56 -4.23 -10.70
C ALA A 231 -19.23 -5.01 -10.68
N ALA A 232 -18.20 -4.54 -11.40
CA ALA A 232 -16.85 -5.14 -11.42
C ALA A 232 -15.72 -4.09 -11.30
N ASN A 233 -16.10 -2.83 -11.08
CA ASN A 233 -15.20 -1.69 -11.10
C ASN A 233 -15.36 -0.94 -9.79
N TYR A 234 -14.26 -0.71 -9.11
CA TYR A 234 -14.21 0.01 -7.85
C TYR A 234 -13.06 0.98 -7.92
N VAL A 235 -13.26 2.22 -7.48
CA VAL A 235 -12.17 3.15 -7.21
C VAL A 235 -12.51 3.99 -5.99
N ASN A 236 -11.54 4.11 -5.09
CA ASN A 236 -11.61 4.96 -3.92
C ASN A 236 -10.30 5.71 -3.81
N GLY A 237 -10.38 6.99 -3.47
CA GLY A 237 -9.19 7.78 -3.24
C GLY A 237 -9.45 8.94 -2.30
N GLU A 238 -8.36 9.64 -2.02
CA GLU A 238 -8.34 10.81 -1.16
C GLU A 238 -7.29 11.84 -1.61
N PHE A 239 -7.60 13.12 -1.43
CA PHE A 239 -6.63 14.22 -1.60
C PHE A 239 -5.78 14.38 -0.34
N MET A 240 -4.52 14.71 -0.55
CA MET A 240 -3.44 14.64 0.44
C MET A 240 -2.58 15.89 0.42
N GLY A 241 -2.02 16.24 1.58
CA GLY A 241 -1.18 17.42 1.75
C GLY A 241 -1.97 18.69 2.10
N PRO A 242 -1.33 19.72 2.66
CA PRO A 242 -1.99 20.96 3.12
C PRO A 242 -2.78 21.69 2.04
N ASP A 243 -2.35 21.60 0.79
CA ASP A 243 -2.96 22.29 -0.35
C ASP A 243 -3.51 21.32 -1.41
N ASN A 244 -3.84 20.09 -0.99
CA ASN A 244 -4.23 18.98 -1.89
C ASN A 244 -3.16 18.75 -2.96
N GLU A 245 -1.89 18.67 -2.54
CA GLU A 245 -0.73 18.51 -3.42
C GLU A 245 -0.61 17.09 -3.98
N GLU A 246 -1.30 16.13 -3.38
CA GLU A 246 -1.25 14.72 -3.74
C GLU A 246 -2.65 14.10 -3.80
N VAL A 247 -2.77 13.02 -4.57
CA VAL A 247 -3.93 12.13 -4.60
C VAL A 247 -3.44 10.71 -4.41
N VAL A 248 -4.11 9.94 -3.55
CA VAL A 248 -3.79 8.53 -3.32
C VAL A 248 -5.04 7.68 -3.29
N GLY A 249 -5.00 6.47 -3.83
CA GLY A 249 -6.17 5.62 -3.89
C GLY A 249 -5.91 4.15 -4.15
N VAL A 250 -7.00 3.39 -4.16
CA VAL A 250 -7.04 1.96 -4.48
C VAL A 250 -8.18 1.70 -5.45
N PHE A 251 -8.01 0.68 -6.30
CA PHE A 251 -9.00 0.36 -7.31
C PHE A 251 -9.10 -1.15 -7.53
N GLN A 252 -10.23 -1.57 -8.07
CA GLN A 252 -10.41 -2.85 -8.75
C GLN A 252 -10.98 -2.59 -10.13
N ASN A 253 -10.45 -3.29 -11.12
CA ASN A 253 -10.97 -3.33 -12.48
C ASN A 253 -10.96 -4.77 -12.98
N VAL A 254 -12.13 -5.40 -13.07
CA VAL A 254 -12.31 -6.77 -13.59
C VAL A 254 -11.47 -7.80 -12.81
N ASP A 255 -10.26 -8.09 -13.28
CA ASP A 255 -9.29 -9.09 -12.81
C ASP A 255 -8.05 -8.44 -12.15
N LEU A 256 -7.97 -7.11 -12.09
CA LEU A 256 -6.86 -6.35 -11.53
C LEU A 256 -7.27 -5.64 -10.24
N ILE A 257 -6.51 -5.83 -9.17
CA ILE A 257 -6.59 -5.02 -7.95
C ILE A 257 -5.33 -4.17 -7.84
N GLY A 258 -5.48 -2.89 -7.50
CA GLY A 258 -4.35 -1.98 -7.53
C GLY A 258 -4.44 -0.81 -6.56
N ALA A 259 -3.38 -0.03 -6.56
CA ALA A 259 -3.24 1.20 -5.81
C ALA A 259 -2.53 2.24 -6.69
N PHE A 260 -2.77 3.52 -6.41
CA PHE A 260 -2.23 4.61 -7.21
C PHE A 260 -1.90 5.82 -6.34
N GLY A 261 -1.00 6.65 -6.85
CA GLY A 261 -0.65 7.93 -6.27
C GLY A 261 -0.18 8.91 -7.33
N ALA A 262 -0.59 10.17 -7.18
CA ALA A 262 -0.23 11.24 -8.10
C ALA A 262 0.02 12.55 -7.35
N LYS A 263 0.86 13.40 -7.93
CA LYS A 263 1.19 14.75 -7.44
C LYS A 263 0.52 15.77 -8.33
N ARG A 264 0.11 16.88 -7.72
CA ARG A 264 -0.49 18.01 -8.42
C ARG A 264 0.52 18.64 -9.38
N THR A 265 0.09 18.89 -10.60
CA THR A 265 0.92 19.52 -11.66
C THR A 265 0.43 20.93 -12.01
N GLU A 266 -0.86 21.21 -11.85
CA GLU A 266 -1.53 22.49 -12.14
C GLU A 266 -2.63 22.80 -11.11
#